data_AF-A0A958ICX1-F1
#
_entry.id   AF-A0A958ICX1-F1
#
_cell.length_a   1.000
_cell.length_b   1.000
_cell.length_c   1.000
_cell.angle_alpha   90.00
_cell.angle_beta   90.00
_cell.angle_gamma   90.00
#
_symmetry.space_group_name_H-M   'P 1'
#
loop_
_entity.id
_entity.type
_entity.pdbx_description
1 polymer ?
#
loop_
_entity_poly.entity_id
_entity_poly.type
_entity_poly.pdbx_seq_one_letter_code
_entity_poly.pdbx_strand_id
1 'polypeptide(L)'
;MKYLYVFIVLVSVSFSQLDSLRLDEFLLIKTSGDRINGHNGLLRSKKITGWDEKKQSIEIDRSEIKNLYVYKSSNAVTMGVLGTMAGAVFGLGLRNGNNEISTSTIPVTAAIGGLIGVVIGASQENWDKINLE
;
A
#
# COMPACT_ATOMS: atom_id res chain seq x y z
N MET A 1 -36.62 13.39 18.51
CA MET A 1 -36.03 12.67 17.35
C MET A 1 -35.93 13.60 16.14
N LYS A 2 -34.99 14.56 16.13
CA LYS A 2 -34.88 15.58 15.06
C LYS A 2 -33.51 15.67 14.38
N TYR A 3 -32.54 14.85 14.80
CA TYR A 3 -31.16 14.91 14.29
C TYR A 3 -30.80 13.78 13.31
N LEU A 4 -31.69 12.82 13.08
CA LEU A 4 -31.38 11.66 12.21
C LEU A 4 -31.49 11.99 10.70
N TYR A 5 -32.23 13.04 10.33
CA TYR A 5 -32.50 13.37 8.92
C TYR A 5 -31.45 14.27 8.26
N VAL A 6 -30.57 14.91 9.03
CA VAL A 6 -29.54 15.81 8.49
C VAL A 6 -28.32 15.03 7.97
N PHE A 7 -28.13 13.78 8.42
CA PHE A 7 -26.98 12.96 8.01
C PHE A 7 -27.20 12.21 6.69
N ILE A 8 -28.44 11.98 6.27
CA ILE A 8 -28.75 11.17 5.07
C ILE A 8 -28.72 12.01 3.79
N VAL A 9 -28.90 13.34 3.87
CA VAL A 9 -28.96 14.22 2.69
C VAL A 9 -27.56 14.62 2.17
N LEU A 10 -26.50 14.53 2.99
CA LEU A 10 -25.13 14.84 2.57
C LEU A 10 -24.40 13.70 1.85
N VAL A 11 -24.96 12.49 1.83
CA VAL A 11 -24.35 11.34 1.14
C VAL A 11 -24.79 11.24 -0.33
N SER A 12 -25.81 11.99 -0.74
CA SER A 12 -26.48 11.79 -2.03
C SER A 12 -26.06 12.73 -3.15
N VAL A 13 -25.11 13.65 -2.93
CA VAL A 13 -24.83 14.76 -3.89
C VAL A 13 -23.42 14.72 -4.49
N SER A 14 -22.76 13.56 -4.61
CA SER A 14 -21.45 13.53 -5.31
C SER A 14 -21.15 12.31 -6.17
N PHE A 15 -22.07 11.37 -6.37
CA PHE A 15 -21.86 10.26 -7.30
C PHE A 15 -22.66 10.45 -8.58
N SER A 16 -22.28 11.46 -9.34
CA SER A 16 -22.59 11.53 -10.77
C SER A 16 -21.39 12.15 -11.46
N GLN A 17 -20.81 11.37 -12.37
CA GLN A 17 -19.82 11.78 -13.37
C GLN A 17 -18.38 11.99 -12.87
N LEU A 18 -17.59 10.93 -12.94
CA LEU A 18 -16.50 10.85 -13.93
C LEU A 18 -15.99 9.41 -13.96
N ASP A 19 -15.95 8.81 -15.15
CA ASP A 19 -15.24 7.58 -15.50
C ASP A 19 -13.72 7.76 -15.30
N SER A 20 -13.31 8.08 -14.07
CA SER A 20 -11.93 8.36 -13.75
C SER A 20 -11.54 7.69 -12.44
N LEU A 21 -10.80 6.60 -12.54
CA LEU A 21 -10.23 5.92 -11.37
C LEU A 21 -8.85 6.52 -11.07
N ARG A 22 -8.68 7.04 -9.85
CA ARG A 22 -7.37 7.50 -9.36
C ARG A 22 -6.51 6.32 -8.94
N LEU A 23 -5.25 6.33 -9.35
CA LEU A 23 -4.26 5.30 -9.11
C LEU A 23 -3.07 5.95 -8.39
N ASP A 24 -2.78 5.58 -7.15
CA ASP A 24 -1.64 6.19 -6.43
C ASP A 24 -0.31 5.69 -7.01
N GLU A 25 -0.10 4.37 -6.99
CA GLU A 25 1.00 3.67 -7.65
C GLU A 25 0.42 2.66 -8.62
N PHE A 26 0.94 2.64 -9.84
CA PHE A 26 0.48 1.74 -10.88
C PHE A 26 1.62 1.15 -11.69
N LEU A 27 1.40 -0.07 -12.14
CA LEU A 27 2.28 -0.80 -13.02
C LEU A 27 1.49 -1.15 -14.28
N LEU A 28 1.96 -0.65 -15.41
CA LEU A 28 1.37 -0.85 -16.72
C LEU A 28 2.25 -1.77 -17.54
N ILE A 29 1.63 -2.78 -18.15
CA ILE A 29 2.27 -3.64 -19.15
C ILE A 29 1.61 -3.35 -20.49
N LYS A 30 2.39 -2.82 -21.44
CA LYS A 30 1.93 -2.54 -22.79
C LYS A 30 1.69 -3.82 -23.59
N THR A 31 0.91 -3.73 -24.66
CA THR A 31 0.75 -4.79 -25.66
C THR A 31 2.07 -5.12 -26.36
N SER A 32 2.99 -4.15 -26.48
CA SER A 32 4.37 -4.35 -26.95
C SER A 32 5.23 -5.21 -26.00
N GLY A 33 4.82 -5.36 -24.74
CA GLY A 33 5.60 -6.03 -23.69
C GLY A 33 6.35 -5.05 -22.78
N ASP A 34 6.36 -3.75 -23.09
CA ASP A 34 7.04 -2.75 -22.27
C ASP A 34 6.37 -2.60 -20.90
N ARG A 35 7.20 -2.46 -19.87
CA ARG A 35 6.77 -2.28 -18.50
C ARG A 35 7.00 -0.82 -18.08
N ILE A 36 5.95 -0.18 -17.56
CA ILE A 36 6.00 1.21 -17.10
C ILE A 36 5.48 1.26 -15.67
N ASN A 37 6.34 1.67 -14.74
CA ASN A 37 5.95 2.02 -13.37
C ASN A 37 5.58 3.50 -13.34
N GLY A 38 4.45 3.83 -12.72
CA GLY A 38 3.99 5.20 -12.61
C GLY A 38 3.28 5.50 -11.30
N HIS A 39 3.14 6.79 -11.01
CA HIS A 39 2.56 7.33 -9.80
C HIS A 39 1.54 8.41 -10.13
N ASN A 40 0.61 8.66 -9.21
CA ASN A 40 -0.46 9.65 -9.32
C ASN A 40 -1.22 9.53 -10.66
N GLY A 41 -1.54 8.30 -11.01
CA GLY A 41 -2.25 7.93 -12.21
C GLY A 41 -3.73 8.31 -12.16
N LEU A 42 -4.31 8.54 -13.33
CA LEU A 42 -5.73 8.75 -13.55
C LEU A 42 -6.13 7.93 -14.78
N LEU A 43 -6.88 6.86 -14.56
CA LEU A 43 -7.48 6.06 -15.62
C LEU A 43 -8.78 6.71 -16.05
N ARG A 44 -8.80 7.35 -17.22
CA ARG A 44 -10.01 7.85 -17.89
C ARG A 44 -10.52 6.82 -18.89
N SER A 45 -11.75 6.96 -19.39
CA SER A 45 -12.42 5.97 -20.27
C SER A 45 -11.54 5.43 -21.41
N LYS A 46 -10.65 6.26 -22.00
CA LYS A 46 -9.79 5.89 -23.13
C LYS A 46 -8.29 5.93 -22.87
N LYS A 47 -7.82 6.49 -21.76
CA LYS A 47 -6.39 6.74 -21.53
C LYS A 47 -6.01 6.72 -20.07
N ILE A 48 -4.77 6.34 -19.80
CA ILE A 48 -4.12 6.50 -18.50
C ILE A 48 -3.16 7.66 -18.59
N THR A 49 -3.29 8.60 -17.66
CA THR A 49 -2.33 9.68 -17.44
C THR A 49 -1.66 9.51 -16.09
N GLY A 50 -0.39 9.86 -15.94
CA GLY A 50 0.30 9.80 -14.65
C GLY A 50 1.74 10.31 -14.77
N TRP A 51 2.57 9.98 -13.80
CA TRP A 51 3.98 10.37 -13.78
C TRP A 51 4.89 9.14 -13.67
N ASP A 52 5.95 9.06 -14.47
CA ASP A 52 6.95 8.00 -14.34
C ASP A 52 7.89 8.26 -13.14
N GLU A 53 8.81 7.31 -12.88
CA GLU A 53 9.85 7.44 -11.85
C GLU A 53 10.76 8.67 -12.05
N LYS A 54 10.88 9.17 -13.28
CA LYS A 54 11.68 10.35 -13.65
C LYS A 54 10.86 11.64 -13.61
N LYS A 55 9.62 11.60 -13.10
CA LYS A 55 8.66 12.73 -13.07
C LYS A 55 8.32 13.26 -14.45
N GLN A 56 8.35 12.40 -15.47
CA GLN A 56 7.86 12.71 -16.81
C GLN A 56 6.39 12.32 -16.90
N SER A 57 5.63 13.12 -17.64
CA SER A 57 4.21 12.82 -17.87
C SER A 57 4.08 11.58 -18.73
N ILE A 58 3.34 10.59 -18.23
CA ILE A 58 2.91 9.41 -18.97
C ILE A 58 1.50 9.70 -19.48
N GLU A 59 1.27 9.50 -20.77
CA GLU A 59 -0.06 9.45 -21.38
C GLU A 59 -0.10 8.26 -22.34
N ILE A 60 -0.92 7.26 -22.02
CA ILE A 60 -1.01 6.00 -22.76
C ILE A 60 -2.48 5.68 -23.03
N ASP A 61 -2.81 5.37 -24.27
CA ASP A 61 -4.14 4.94 -24.66
C ASP A 61 -4.46 3.55 -24.09
N ARG A 62 -5.70 3.34 -23.64
CA ARG A 62 -6.17 2.07 -23.04
C ARG A 62 -5.99 0.88 -23.98
N SER A 63 -6.08 1.10 -25.29
CA SER A 63 -5.85 0.07 -26.32
C SER A 63 -4.40 -0.45 -26.37
N GLU A 64 -3.43 0.33 -25.87
CA GLU A 64 -2.03 -0.10 -25.77
C GLU A 64 -1.75 -0.91 -24.51
N ILE A 65 -2.73 -1.05 -23.60
CA ILE A 65 -2.53 -1.65 -22.28
C ILE A 65 -2.99 -3.11 -22.30
N LYS A 66 -2.06 -4.02 -22.05
CA LYS A 66 -2.35 -5.44 -21.89
C LYS A 66 -2.80 -5.77 -20.47
N ASN A 67 -2.08 -5.26 -19.47
CA ASN A 67 -2.43 -5.41 -18.06
C ASN A 67 -2.16 -4.12 -17.30
N LEU A 68 -3.05 -3.78 -16.37
CA LEU A 68 -2.87 -2.70 -15.42
C LEU A 68 -2.93 -3.27 -14.00
N TYR A 69 -1.90 -3.02 -13.23
CA TYR A 69 -1.80 -3.35 -11.81
C TYR A 69 -1.76 -2.07 -11.01
N VAL A 70 -2.41 -2.07 -9.86
CA VAL A 70 -2.48 -0.91 -8.96
C VAL A 70 -2.06 -1.36 -7.58
N TYR A 71 -1.17 -0.58 -6.98
CA TYR A 71 -0.74 -0.83 -5.62
C TYR A 71 -1.91 -0.63 -4.66
N LYS A 72 -2.15 -1.61 -3.79
CA LYS A 72 -3.25 -1.58 -2.84
C LYS A 72 -2.76 -1.33 -1.42
N SER A 73 -1.74 -2.08 -1.01
CA SER A 73 -1.26 -2.09 0.36
C SER A 73 0.05 -2.84 0.48
N SER A 74 0.84 -2.48 1.49
CA SER A 74 1.98 -3.26 1.95
C SER A 74 1.67 -3.86 3.32
N ASN A 75 2.22 -5.06 3.57
CA ASN A 75 2.15 -5.70 4.88
C ASN A 75 3.20 -5.17 5.87
N ALA A 76 3.94 -4.11 5.54
CA ALA A 76 5.01 -3.52 6.36
C ALA A 76 4.59 -3.26 7.81
N VAL A 77 3.43 -2.64 8.03
CA VAL A 77 2.96 -2.31 9.40
C VAL A 77 2.61 -3.58 10.17
N THR A 78 1.83 -4.48 9.56
CA THR A 78 1.41 -5.73 10.19
C THR A 78 2.62 -6.59 10.57
N MET A 79 3.57 -6.74 9.66
CA MET A 79 4.79 -7.51 9.91
C MET A 79 5.71 -6.80 10.91
N GLY A 80 5.75 -5.47 10.91
CA GLY A 80 6.43 -4.68 11.93
C GLY A 80 5.90 -4.96 13.34
N VAL A 81 4.58 -4.98 13.53
CA VAL A 81 3.96 -5.31 14.81
C VAL A 81 4.30 -6.73 15.25
N LEU A 82 4.17 -7.71 14.35
CA LEU A 82 4.51 -9.11 14.63
C LEU A 82 6.01 -9.26 14.99
N GLY A 83 6.88 -8.56 14.26
CA GLY A 83 8.30 -8.51 14.54
C GLY A 83 8.61 -7.91 15.92
N THR A 84 7.93 -6.83 16.30
CA THR A 84 8.06 -6.24 17.64
C THR A 84 7.65 -7.20 18.74
N MET A 85 6.53 -7.92 18.55
CA MET A 85 6.09 -8.94 19.50
C MET A 85 7.11 -10.08 19.61
N ALA A 86 7.60 -10.61 18.50
CA ALA A 86 8.61 -11.67 18.48
C ALA A 86 9.91 -11.23 19.18
N GLY A 87 10.37 -10.00 18.90
CA GLY A 87 11.54 -9.40 19.54
C GLY A 87 11.36 -9.21 21.05
N ALA A 88 10.18 -8.78 21.50
CA ALA A 88 9.88 -8.64 22.92
C ALA A 88 9.88 -10.00 23.64
N VAL A 89 9.27 -11.03 23.03
CA VAL A 89 9.27 -12.40 23.56
C VAL A 89 10.69 -12.94 23.68
N PHE A 90 11.54 -12.72 22.67
CA PHE A 90 12.93 -13.11 22.71
C PHE A 90 13.71 -12.40 23.84
N GLY A 91 13.52 -11.08 23.99
CA GLY A 91 14.13 -10.30 25.07
C GLY A 91 13.68 -10.74 26.47
N LEU A 92 12.42 -11.12 26.63
CA LEU A 92 11.89 -11.72 27.87
C LEU A 92 12.54 -13.07 28.15
N GLY A 93 12.72 -13.92 27.13
CA GLY A 93 13.41 -15.20 27.24
C GLY A 93 14.86 -15.05 27.70
N LEU A 94 15.60 -14.09 27.13
CA LEU A 94 16.97 -13.77 27.55
C LEU A 94 17.01 -13.32 29.02
N ARG A 95 16.16 -12.38 29.41
CA ARG A 95 16.11 -11.85 30.78
C ARG A 95 15.72 -12.93 31.80
N ASN A 96 14.71 -13.74 31.50
CA ASN A 96 14.27 -14.79 32.42
C ASN A 96 15.28 -15.94 32.53
N GLY A 97 16.09 -16.17 31.50
CA GLY A 97 17.20 -17.14 31.52
C GLY A 97 18.47 -16.61 32.20
N ASN A 98 18.60 -15.29 32.37
CA ASN A 98 19.75 -14.67 33.02
C ASN A 98 19.38 -13.33 33.68
N ASN A 99 19.29 -13.33 35.01
CA ASN A 99 18.91 -12.16 35.82
C ASN A 99 19.91 -10.99 35.76
N GLU A 100 21.13 -11.18 35.22
CA GLU A 100 22.09 -10.11 35.00
C GLU A 100 21.75 -9.24 33.77
N ILE A 101 20.85 -9.71 32.91
CA ILE A 101 20.47 -8.98 31.70
C ILE A 101 19.52 -7.84 32.06
N SER A 102 19.91 -6.63 31.66
CA SER A 102 19.12 -5.41 31.88
C SER A 102 17.71 -5.52 31.31
N THR A 103 16.74 -4.96 32.04
CA THR A 103 15.35 -4.80 31.60
C THR A 103 15.24 -4.02 30.28
N SER A 104 16.24 -3.20 29.95
CA SER A 104 16.31 -2.47 28.66
C SER A 104 16.53 -3.37 27.46
N THR A 105 16.90 -4.64 27.63
CA THR A 105 17.07 -5.60 26.54
C THR A 105 15.75 -5.91 25.83
N ILE A 106 14.63 -5.94 26.57
CA ILE A 106 13.29 -6.22 26.03
C ILE A 106 12.86 -5.18 24.98
N PRO A 107 12.86 -3.86 25.27
CA PRO A 107 12.50 -2.87 24.25
C PRO A 107 13.51 -2.81 23.10
N VAL A 108 14.80 -3.10 23.33
CA VAL A 108 15.81 -3.15 22.26
C VAL A 108 15.53 -4.29 21.28
N THR A 109 15.32 -5.51 21.77
CA THR A 109 15.02 -6.65 20.91
C THR A 109 13.66 -6.50 20.23
N ALA A 110 12.66 -5.89 20.90
CA ALA A 110 11.39 -5.54 20.31
C ALA A 110 11.52 -4.52 19.16
N ALA A 111 12.37 -3.49 19.33
CA ALA A 111 12.64 -2.52 18.27
C ALA A 111 13.33 -3.17 17.07
N ILE A 112 14.35 -4.01 17.31
CA ILE A 112 15.05 -4.75 16.25
C ILE A 112 14.09 -5.68 15.50
N GLY A 113 13.30 -6.46 16.24
CA GLY A 113 12.28 -7.33 15.67
C GLY A 113 11.28 -6.56 14.83
N GLY A 114 10.85 -5.38 15.30
CA GLY A 114 9.97 -4.49 14.55
C GLY A 114 10.57 -4.00 13.22
N LEU A 115 11.83 -3.56 13.24
CA LEU A 115 12.52 -3.13 12.02
C LEU A 115 12.65 -4.26 11.00
N ILE A 116 13.03 -5.47 11.44
CA ILE A 116 13.10 -6.66 10.58
C ILE A 116 11.71 -6.97 10.00
N GLY A 117 10.69 -6.93 10.84
CA GLY A 117 9.30 -7.14 10.43
C GLY A 117 8.85 -6.13 9.37
N VAL A 118 9.14 -4.85 9.55
CA VAL A 118 8.82 -3.79 8.57
C VAL A 118 9.52 -4.06 7.24
N VAL A 119 10.80 -4.42 7.24
CA VAL A 119 11.57 -4.71 6.02
C VAL A 119 10.97 -5.91 5.27
N ILE A 120 10.62 -6.98 5.97
CA ILE A 120 9.99 -8.18 5.38
C ILE A 120 8.58 -7.88 4.87
N GLY A 121 7.82 -7.03 5.57
CA GLY A 121 6.48 -6.66 5.13
C GLY A 121 6.49 -5.66 3.97
N ALA A 122 7.50 -4.79 3.89
CA ALA A 122 7.67 -3.84 2.80
C ALA A 122 7.93 -4.55 1.46
N SER A 123 8.60 -5.71 1.47
CA SER A 123 8.79 -6.51 0.25
C SER A 123 7.55 -7.30 -0.19
N GLN A 124 6.53 -7.37 0.66
CA GLN A 124 5.25 -8.02 0.37
C GLN A 124 4.20 -6.96 0.01
N GLU A 125 4.29 -6.49 -1.24
CA GLU A 125 3.34 -5.56 -1.81
C GLU A 125 2.18 -6.30 -2.47
N ASN A 126 0.96 -5.86 -2.16
CA ASN A 126 -0.25 -6.38 -2.80
C ASN A 126 -0.62 -5.48 -3.98
N TRP A 127 -0.64 -6.08 -5.16
CA TRP A 127 -1.01 -5.44 -6.41
C TRP A 127 -2.32 -6.03 -6.92
N ASP A 128 -3.34 -5.19 -7.08
CA ASP A 128 -4.61 -5.60 -7.67
C ASP A 128 -4.55 -5.41 -9.19
N LYS A 129 -4.98 -6.43 -9.94
CA LYS A 129 -5.15 -6.32 -11.39
C LYS A 129 -6.48 -5.65 -11.69
N ILE A 130 -6.46 -4.59 -12.49
CA ILE A 130 -7.67 -3.94 -13.02
C ILE A 130 -8.06 -4.61 -14.33
N ASN A 131 -9.33 -5.03 -14.43
CA ASN A 131 -9.88 -5.47 -15.70
C ASN A 131 -10.15 -4.24 -16.57
N LEU A 132 -9.58 -4.24 -17.77
CA LEU A 132 -9.71 -3.18 -18.77
C LEU A 132 -10.61 -3.58 -19.94
N GLU A 133 -11.34 -4.70 -19.84
CA GLU A 133 -12.42 -5.07 -20.75
C GLU A 133 -13.68 -4.20 -20.59
#